data_AF-A0A348PRE6-F1
#
_entry.id   AF-A0A348PRE6-F1
#
_cell.length_a   1.000
_cell.length_b   1.000
_cell.length_c   1.000
_cell.angle_alpha   90.00
_cell.angle_beta   90.00
_cell.angle_gamma   90.00
#
_symmetry.space_group_name_H-M   'P 1'
#
loop_
_entity.id
_entity.type
_entity.pdbx_description
1 polymer ?
#
loop_
_entity_poly.entity_id
_entity_poly.type
_entity_poly.pdbx_seq_one_letter_code
_entity_poly.pdbx_strand_id
1 'polypeptide(L)'
;MTKSKLFQWTTLLLAILNIILIAFVLNKPHHRGQHRSDGNKRMIIEKLQFDEEQVVQYEALIHEHRHAVSSLDKEIMQGKYELYSLFNHDDESEKDAFIEFIIEKQKSIEEVHLNHFQQIKSLCRTDQQDQFESMTEELAQMFANHPKPNPEHH
;
A
#
# COMPACT_ATOMS: atom_id res chain seq x y z
N MET A 1 -21.65 -19.64 54.84
CA MET A 1 -21.80 -20.06 53.43
C MET A 1 -20.46 -20.65 52.98
N THR A 2 -20.47 -21.88 52.50
CA THR A 2 -19.32 -22.80 52.44
C THR A 2 -18.19 -22.32 51.52
N LYS A 3 -16.96 -22.23 52.03
CA LYS A 3 -15.73 -21.84 51.31
C LYS A 3 -15.55 -22.59 49.98
N SER A 4 -16.02 -23.83 49.89
CA SER A 4 -16.03 -24.65 48.68
C SER A 4 -16.86 -24.07 47.53
N LYS A 5 -18.01 -23.44 47.84
CA LYS A 5 -18.86 -22.80 46.84
C LYS A 5 -18.23 -21.52 46.32
N LEU A 6 -17.52 -20.76 47.15
CA LEU A 6 -16.75 -19.60 46.71
C LEU A 6 -15.65 -20.00 45.73
N PHE A 7 -14.85 -21.02 46.07
CA PHE A 7 -13.82 -21.52 45.15
C PHE A 7 -14.41 -22.02 43.82
N GLN A 8 -15.52 -22.79 43.87
CA GLN A 8 -16.20 -23.25 42.65
C GLN A 8 -16.69 -22.09 41.77
N TRP A 9 -17.30 -21.07 42.37
CA TRP A 9 -17.78 -19.89 41.64
C TRP A 9 -16.64 -19.06 41.05
N THR A 10 -15.55 -18.88 41.80
CA THR A 10 -14.35 -18.17 41.31
C THR A 10 -13.71 -18.91 40.13
N THR A 11 -13.59 -20.24 40.21
CA THR A 11 -13.05 -21.06 39.11
C THR A 11 -13.96 -21.02 37.88
N LEU A 12 -15.28 -21.06 38.07
CA LEU A 12 -16.25 -20.98 36.97
C LEU A 12 -16.20 -19.61 36.27
N LEU A 13 -16.14 -18.51 37.04
CA LEU A 13 -16.01 -17.16 36.52
C LEU A 13 -14.72 -17.00 35.72
N LEU A 14 -13.60 -17.51 36.25
CA LEU A 14 -12.30 -17.44 35.58
C LEU A 14 -12.31 -18.23 34.26
N ALA A 15 -12.96 -19.39 34.23
CA ALA A 15 -13.10 -20.19 33.02
C ALA A 15 -13.90 -19.44 31.94
N ILE A 16 -15.02 -18.82 32.31
CA ILE A 16 -15.85 -18.03 31.38
C ILE A 16 -15.05 -16.84 30.84
N LEU A 17 -14.31 -16.12 31.69
CA LEU A 17 -13.49 -14.99 31.28
C LEU A 17 -12.41 -15.41 30.27
N ASN A 18 -11.75 -16.55 30.50
CA ASN A 18 -10.76 -17.10 29.56
C ASN A 18 -11.40 -17.51 28.23
N ILE A 19 -12.61 -18.10 28.23
CA ILE A 19 -13.33 -18.46 27.01
C ILE A 19 -13.70 -17.21 26.21
N ILE A 20 -14.17 -16.15 26.85
CA ILE A 20 -14.46 -14.86 26.20
C ILE A 20 -13.19 -14.27 25.58
N LEU A 21 -12.06 -14.36 26.28
CA LEU A 21 -10.77 -13.85 25.81
C LEU A 21 -10.26 -14.64 24.61
N ILE A 22 -10.40 -15.97 24.61
CA ILE A 22 -10.08 -16.84 23.48
C ILE A 22 -11.00 -16.52 22.30
N ALA A 23 -12.31 -16.40 22.52
CA ALA A 23 -13.27 -16.04 21.48
C ALA A 23 -12.95 -14.66 20.88
N PHE A 24 -12.56 -13.68 21.68
CA PHE A 24 -12.13 -12.36 21.22
C PHE A 24 -10.86 -12.41 20.38
N VAL A 25 -9.86 -13.22 20.78
CA VAL A 25 -8.61 -13.40 20.03
C VAL A 25 -8.86 -14.14 18.71
N LEU A 26 -9.75 -15.13 18.69
CA LEU A 26 -10.10 -15.90 17.48
C LEU A 26 -11.00 -15.11 16.52
N ASN A 27 -11.92 -14.28 17.04
CA ASN A 27 -12.78 -13.41 16.23
C ASN A 27 -12.12 -12.07 15.88
N LYS A 28 -10.91 -11.78 16.37
CA LYS A 28 -10.17 -10.63 15.86
C LYS A 28 -9.89 -10.91 14.39
N PRO A 29 -10.41 -10.10 13.44
CA PRO A 29 -10.07 -10.30 12.04
C PRO A 29 -8.56 -10.27 11.95
N HIS A 30 -7.98 -11.35 11.42
CA HIS A 30 -6.55 -11.50 11.22
C HIS A 30 -6.09 -10.35 10.31
N HIS A 31 -5.68 -9.23 10.90
CA HIS A 31 -4.99 -8.17 10.20
C HIS A 31 -3.54 -8.64 10.00
N ARG A 32 -3.38 -9.63 9.11
CA ARG A 32 -2.11 -10.04 8.54
C ARG A 32 -1.55 -8.85 7.78
N GLY A 33 -0.53 -8.18 8.32
CA GLY A 33 0.52 -7.48 7.58
C GLY A 33 0.20 -6.47 6.46
N GLN A 34 -1.05 -6.11 6.17
CA GLN A 34 -1.44 -5.35 4.97
C GLN A 34 -1.72 -3.86 5.23
N HIS A 35 -1.26 -3.31 6.36
CA HIS A 35 -1.87 -2.10 6.93
C HIS A 35 -1.39 -0.73 6.45
N ARG A 36 -0.36 -0.63 5.61
CA ARG A 36 0.02 0.68 5.04
C ARG A 36 -0.70 0.98 3.73
N SER A 37 -0.79 0.00 2.84
CA SER A 37 -1.44 0.18 1.53
C SER A 37 -2.96 0.35 1.65
N ASP A 38 -3.57 -0.31 2.64
CA ASP A 38 -5.00 -0.18 2.92
C ASP A 38 -5.31 1.11 3.71
N GLY A 39 -4.38 1.61 4.53
CA GLY A 39 -4.56 2.86 5.27
C GLY A 39 -4.69 4.06 4.32
N ASN A 40 -3.79 4.13 3.34
CA ASN A 40 -3.78 5.16 2.30
C ASN A 40 -5.06 5.13 1.45
N LYS A 41 -5.46 3.93 1.01
CA LYS A 41 -6.70 3.70 0.27
C LYS A 41 -7.93 4.13 1.08
N ARG A 42 -8.04 3.70 2.34
CA ARG A 42 -9.16 4.02 3.23
C ARG A 42 -9.27 5.52 3.49
N MET A 43 -8.13 6.18 3.72
CA MET A 43 -8.08 7.62 3.94
C MET A 43 -8.65 8.38 2.74
N ILE A 44 -8.31 7.98 1.51
CA ILE A 44 -8.80 8.62 0.28
C ILE A 44 -10.30 8.40 0.11
N ILE A 45 -10.78 7.16 0.32
CA ILE A 45 -12.21 6.82 0.25
C ILE A 45 -13.02 7.63 1.28
N GLU A 46 -12.52 7.73 2.51
CA GLU A 46 -13.20 8.43 3.60
C GLU A 46 -13.21 9.95 3.37
N LYS A 47 -12.08 10.53 2.97
CA LYS A 47 -11.96 11.97 2.74
C LYS A 47 -12.75 12.46 1.54
N LEU A 48 -12.79 11.69 0.45
CA LEU A 48 -13.56 12.03 -0.75
C LEU A 48 -14.99 11.52 -0.69
N GLN A 49 -15.35 10.77 0.36
CA GLN A 49 -16.68 10.19 0.56
C GLN A 49 -17.16 9.42 -0.68
N PHE A 50 -16.30 8.53 -1.18
CA PHE A 50 -16.64 7.70 -2.34
C PHE A 50 -17.82 6.78 -2.03
N ASP A 51 -18.76 6.70 -2.98
CA ASP A 51 -19.84 5.72 -2.92
C ASP A 51 -19.36 4.31 -3.31
N GLU A 52 -20.24 3.32 -3.19
CA GLU A 52 -19.90 1.92 -3.45
C GLU A 52 -19.42 1.68 -4.89
N GLU A 53 -19.95 2.41 -5.88
CA GLU A 53 -19.54 2.28 -7.28
C GLU A 53 -18.15 2.90 -7.50
N GLN A 54 -17.92 4.10 -6.96
CA GLN A 54 -16.64 4.79 -6.98
C GLN A 54 -15.54 3.98 -6.27
N VAL A 55 -15.87 3.32 -5.15
CA VAL A 55 -14.92 2.47 -4.42
C VAL A 55 -14.48 1.28 -5.28
N VAL A 56 -15.41 0.60 -5.96
CA VAL A 56 -15.06 -0.53 -6.85
C VAL A 56 -14.18 -0.08 -8.01
N GLN A 57 -14.49 1.06 -8.63
CA GLN A 57 -13.66 1.61 -9.71
C GLN A 57 -12.28 2.02 -9.19
N TYR A 58 -12.21 2.67 -8.03
CA TYR A 58 -10.96 3.08 -7.40
C TYR A 58 -10.06 1.89 -7.03
N GLU A 59 -10.66 0.79 -6.55
CA GLU A 59 -9.92 -0.45 -6.28
C GLU A 59 -9.24 -1.04 -7.52
N ALA A 60 -9.94 -1.03 -8.65
CA ALA A 60 -9.37 -1.47 -9.93
C ALA A 60 -8.19 -0.58 -10.35
N LEU A 61 -8.34 0.74 -10.24
CA LEU A 61 -7.28 1.70 -10.56
C LEU A 61 -6.04 1.53 -9.66
N ILE A 62 -6.23 1.29 -8.36
CA ILE A 62 -5.12 1.00 -7.44
C ILE A 62 -4.37 -0.25 -7.88
N HIS A 63 -5.09 -1.31 -8.25
CA HIS A 63 -4.48 -2.57 -8.67
C HIS A 63 -3.66 -2.38 -9.94
N GLU A 64 -4.21 -1.71 -10.95
CA GLU A 64 -3.52 -1.38 -12.20
C GLU A 64 -2.27 -0.55 -11.94
N HIS A 65 -2.40 0.54 -11.18
CA HIS A 65 -1.28 1.40 -10.82
C HIS A 65 -0.15 0.63 -10.12
N ARG A 66 -0.48 -0.17 -9.10
CA ARG A 66 0.52 -0.97 -8.37
C ARG A 66 1.24 -1.95 -9.27
N HIS A 67 0.51 -2.58 -10.19
CA HIS A 67 1.08 -3.55 -11.10
C HIS A 67 2.02 -2.87 -12.11
N ALA A 68 1.64 -1.69 -12.63
CA ALA A 68 2.48 -0.90 -13.54
C ALA A 68 3.77 -0.42 -12.85
N VAL A 69 3.66 0.20 -11.66
CA VAL A 69 4.82 0.67 -10.89
C VAL A 69 5.73 -0.51 -10.51
N SER A 70 5.17 -1.62 -10.04
CA SER A 70 5.98 -2.80 -9.68
C SER A 70 6.73 -3.39 -10.87
N SER A 71 6.17 -3.35 -12.08
CA SER A 71 6.87 -3.81 -13.29
C SER A 71 8.06 -2.90 -13.61
N LEU A 72 7.85 -1.58 -13.59
CA LEU A 72 8.89 -0.60 -13.85
C LEU A 72 10.01 -0.65 -12.81
N ASP A 73 9.66 -0.84 -11.53
CA ASP A 73 10.64 -1.03 -10.45
C ASP A 73 11.53 -2.25 -10.68
N LYS A 74 10.96 -3.36 -11.17
CA LYS A 74 11.73 -4.57 -11.52
C LYS A 74 12.72 -4.28 -12.65
N GLU A 75 12.28 -3.56 -13.68
CA GLU A 75 13.15 -3.12 -14.78
C GLU A 75 14.28 -2.21 -14.28
N ILE A 76 13.98 -1.25 -13.39
CA ILE A 76 14.99 -0.39 -12.76
C ILE A 76 16.00 -1.22 -11.96
N MET A 77 15.55 -2.21 -11.20
CA MET A 77 16.43 -3.08 -10.42
C MET A 77 17.34 -3.91 -11.34
N GLN A 78 16.81 -4.42 -12.45
CA GLN A 78 17.62 -5.11 -13.45
C GLN A 78 18.64 -4.17 -14.10
N GLY A 79 18.24 -2.97 -14.52
CA GLY A 79 19.16 -1.98 -15.08
C GLY A 79 20.28 -1.60 -14.11
N LYS A 80 19.97 -1.46 -12.81
CA LYS A 80 20.97 -1.23 -11.76
C LYS A 80 21.92 -2.40 -11.60
N TYR A 81 21.41 -3.63 -11.65
CA TYR A 81 22.23 -4.83 -11.57
C TYR A 81 23.24 -4.89 -12.72
N GLU A 82 22.78 -4.69 -13.95
CA GLU A 82 23.65 -4.68 -15.14
C GLU A 82 24.69 -3.55 -15.06
N LEU A 83 24.26 -2.33 -14.71
CA LEU A 83 25.16 -1.19 -14.52
C LEU A 83 26.28 -1.50 -13.53
N TYR A 84 25.96 -2.13 -12.40
CA TYR A 84 26.96 -2.47 -11.38
C TYR A 84 27.81 -3.68 -11.76
N SER A 85 27.32 -4.57 -12.63
CA SER A 85 28.11 -5.65 -13.20
C SER A 85 29.27 -5.11 -14.07
N LEU A 86 29.08 -3.95 -14.68
CA LEU A 86 30.06 -3.25 -15.51
C LEU A 86 31.10 -2.45 -14.72
N PHE A 87 31.12 -2.51 -13.39
CA PHE A 87 32.00 -1.69 -12.55
C PHE A 87 33.49 -1.78 -12.92
N ASN A 88 33.97 -2.98 -13.26
CA ASN A 88 35.38 -3.23 -13.65
C ASN A 88 35.64 -3.13 -15.16
N HIS A 89 34.64 -2.76 -15.96
CA HIS A 89 34.77 -2.58 -17.41
C HIS A 89 35.01 -1.10 -17.74
N ASP A 90 35.90 -0.80 -18.69
CA ASP A 90 36.20 0.58 -19.11
C ASP A 90 35.24 1.12 -20.20
N ASP A 91 34.15 0.39 -20.48
CA ASP A 91 33.15 0.84 -21.46
C ASP A 91 32.19 1.86 -20.82
N GLU A 92 32.57 3.14 -20.90
CA GLU A 92 31.72 4.25 -20.46
C GLU A 92 30.42 4.35 -21.26
N SER A 93 30.43 3.99 -22.55
CA SER A 93 29.24 4.08 -23.40
C SER A 93 28.17 3.08 -22.96
N GLU A 94 28.57 1.88 -22.54
CA GLU A 94 27.63 0.86 -22.04
C GLU A 94 27.05 1.25 -20.67
N LYS A 95 27.87 1.84 -19.79
CA LYS A 95 27.42 2.37 -18.49
C LYS A 95 26.40 3.49 -18.68
N ASP A 96 26.69 4.43 -19.57
CA ASP A 96 25.79 5.56 -19.86
C ASP A 96 24.44 5.06 -20.40
N ALA A 97 24.44 4.04 -21.27
CA ALA A 97 23.21 3.43 -21.77
C ALA A 97 22.33 2.84 -20.65
N PHE A 98 22.92 2.14 -19.67
CA PHE A 98 22.16 1.63 -18.52
C PHE A 98 21.67 2.73 -17.59
N ILE A 99 22.44 3.81 -17.42
CA ILE A 99 21.99 5.00 -16.66
C ILE A 99 20.80 5.65 -17.35
N GLU A 100 20.86 5.87 -18.67
CA GLU A 100 19.75 6.41 -19.46
C GLU A 100 18.51 5.52 -19.36
N PHE A 101 18.68 4.20 -19.45
CA PHE A 101 17.60 3.24 -19.27
C PHE A 101 16.93 3.40 -17.89
N ILE A 102 17.70 3.48 -16.80
CA ILE A 102 17.16 3.67 -15.45
C ILE A 102 16.38 5.00 -15.35
N ILE A 103 16.91 6.08 -15.93
CA ILE A 103 16.26 7.40 -15.94
C ILE A 103 14.94 7.35 -16.72
N GLU A 104 14.89 6.68 -17.86
CA GLU A 104 13.68 6.50 -18.67
C GLU A 104 12.59 5.74 -17.90
N LYS A 105 12.96 4.68 -17.18
CA LYS A 105 12.01 3.93 -16.34
C LYS A 105 11.53 4.74 -15.15
N GLN A 106 12.39 5.53 -14.50
CA GLN A 106 11.96 6.44 -13.45
C GLN A 106 10.97 7.47 -13.98
N LYS A 107 11.23 8.05 -15.16
CA LYS A 107 10.29 8.96 -15.83
C LYS A 107 8.93 8.29 -16.05
N SER A 108 8.93 7.05 -16.52
CA SER A 108 7.70 6.27 -16.73
C SER A 108 6.91 6.06 -15.44
N ILE A 109 7.58 5.87 -14.30
CA ILE A 109 6.91 5.79 -12.99
C ILE A 109 6.21 7.10 -12.64
N GLU A 110 6.85 8.25 -12.85
CA GLU A 110 6.23 9.56 -12.60
C GLU A 110 5.01 9.80 -13.51
N GLU A 111 5.06 9.36 -14.77
CA GLU A 111 3.92 9.42 -15.68
C GLU A 111 2.75 8.56 -15.19
N VAL A 112 3.02 7.35 -14.67
CA VAL A 112 2.00 6.48 -14.06
C VAL A 112 1.40 7.12 -12.80
N HIS A 113 2.21 7.78 -11.98
CA HIS A 113 1.74 8.53 -10.81
C HIS A 113 0.81 9.68 -11.20
N LEU A 114 1.23 10.52 -12.16
CA LEU A 114 0.42 11.63 -12.66
C LEU A 114 -0.89 11.15 -13.28
N ASN A 115 -0.86 10.08 -14.08
CA ASN A 115 -2.06 9.50 -14.66
C ASN A 115 -3.01 8.99 -13.57
N HIS A 116 -2.50 8.33 -12.53
CA HIS A 116 -3.34 7.85 -11.44
C HIS A 116 -4.05 8.99 -10.69
N PHE A 117 -3.39 10.13 -10.47
CA PHE A 117 -4.05 11.31 -9.92
C PHE A 117 -5.19 11.82 -10.81
N GLN A 118 -4.98 11.84 -12.13
CA GLN A 118 -6.01 12.23 -13.08
C GLN A 118 -7.19 11.25 -13.08
N GLN A 119 -6.92 9.95 -12.99
CA GLN A 119 -7.96 8.93 -12.89
C GLN A 119 -8.78 9.10 -11.60
N ILE A 120 -8.14 9.34 -10.45
CA ILE A 120 -8.86 9.63 -9.19
C ILE A 120 -9.70 10.90 -9.34
N LYS A 121 -9.16 11.97 -9.93
CA LYS A 121 -9.93 13.20 -10.19
C LYS A 121 -11.14 12.94 -11.09
N SER A 122 -11.01 12.05 -12.08
CA SER A 122 -12.11 11.69 -12.98
C SER A 122 -13.22 10.87 -12.32
N LEU A 123 -12.91 10.16 -11.23
CA LEU A 123 -13.90 9.46 -10.42
C LEU A 123 -14.71 10.41 -9.53
N CYS A 124 -14.14 11.57 -9.16
CA CYS A 124 -14.82 12.55 -8.32
C CYS A 124 -15.97 13.23 -9.06
N ARG A 125 -17.14 13.26 -8.42
CA ARG A 125 -18.26 14.11 -8.84
C ARG A 125 -17.96 15.59 -8.60
N THR A 126 -18.77 16.47 -9.18
CA THR A 126 -18.64 17.93 -9.04
C THR A 126 -18.61 18.39 -7.59
N ASP A 127 -19.38 17.77 -6.69
CA ASP A 127 -19.42 18.05 -5.26
C ASP A 127 -18.16 17.60 -4.49
N GLN A 128 -17.37 16.68 -5.07
CA GLN A 128 -16.15 16.13 -4.48
C GLN A 128 -14.87 16.82 -4.99
N GLN A 129 -14.95 17.68 -6.01
CA GLN A 129 -13.78 18.30 -6.62
C GLN A 129 -13.04 19.23 -5.66
N ASP A 130 -13.76 20.04 -4.87
CA ASP A 130 -13.14 20.94 -3.89
C ASP A 130 -12.38 20.16 -2.80
N GLN A 131 -12.93 19.02 -2.37
CA GLN A 131 -12.28 18.14 -1.40
C GLN A 131 -11.01 17.50 -2.00
N PHE A 132 -11.08 17.05 -3.26
CA PHE A 132 -9.93 16.52 -3.97
C PHE A 132 -8.79 17.54 -4.11
N GLU A 133 -9.12 18.79 -4.49
CA GLU A 133 -8.12 19.86 -4.60
C GLU A 133 -7.47 20.15 -3.24
N SER A 134 -8.26 20.19 -2.16
CA SER A 134 -7.73 20.39 -0.80
C SER A 134 -6.82 19.26 -0.31
N MET A 135 -7.00 18.04 -0.82
CA MET A 135 -6.22 16.87 -0.43
C MET A 135 -5.02 16.62 -1.35
N THR A 136 -4.86 17.40 -2.43
CA THR A 136 -3.82 17.16 -3.45
C THR A 136 -2.40 17.21 -2.86
N GLU A 137 -2.15 18.05 -1.85
CA GLU A 137 -0.86 18.13 -1.17
C GLU A 137 -0.54 16.87 -0.35
N GLU A 138 -1.52 16.36 0.40
CA GLU A 138 -1.37 15.13 1.19
C GLU A 138 -1.20 13.91 0.27
N LEU A 139 -1.95 13.89 -0.83
CA LEU A 139 -1.81 12.92 -1.90
C LEU A 139 -0.37 12.95 -2.46
N ALA A 140 0.15 14.12 -2.86
CA ALA A 140 1.51 14.24 -3.37
C ALA A 140 2.57 13.70 -2.38
N GLN A 141 2.43 13.99 -1.09
CA GLN A 141 3.32 13.45 -0.04
C GLN A 141 3.24 11.93 0.08
N MET A 142 2.06 11.35 -0.12
CA MET A 142 1.85 9.91 -0.05
C MET A 142 2.58 9.15 -1.18
N PHE A 143 2.53 9.68 -2.40
CA PHE A 143 3.18 9.07 -3.56
C PHE A 143 4.68 9.39 -3.67
N ALA A 144 5.13 10.53 -3.15
CA ALA A 144 6.56 10.86 -3.08
C ALA A 144 7.35 9.89 -2.17
N ASN A 145 6.69 9.34 -1.15
CA ASN A 145 7.27 8.32 -0.28
C ASN A 145 7.18 6.94 -0.95
N HIS A 146 8.02 6.70 -1.96
CA HIS A 146 8.09 5.40 -2.64
C HIS A 146 8.33 4.27 -1.61
N PRO A 147 7.42 3.29 -1.49
CA PRO A 147 7.71 2.08 -0.75
C PRO A 147 8.83 1.35 -1.48
N LYS A 148 9.92 1.04 -0.77
CA LYS A 148 10.98 0.20 -1.33
C LYS A 148 10.37 -1.13 -1.79
N PRO A 149 10.68 -1.63 -3.00
CA PRO A 149 10.22 -2.94 -3.42
C PRO A 149 10.63 -3.95 -2.36
N ASN A 150 9.66 -4.74 -1.88
CA ASN A 150 9.93 -5.80 -0.92
C ASN A 150 10.85 -6.81 -1.62
N PRO A 151 12.05 -7.09 -1.10
CA PRO A 151 12.87 -8.15 -1.68
C PRO A 151 12.09 -9.46 -1.52
N GLU A 152 11.51 -9.97 -2.61
CA GLU A 152 11.04 -11.34 -2.65
C GLU A 152 12.26 -12.22 -2.43
N HIS A 153 12.36 -12.81 -1.24
CA HIS A 153 13.35 -13.83 -0.94
C HIS A 153 13.01 -15.06 -1.81
N HIS A 154 13.73 -15.18 -2.94
CA HIS A 154 13.82 -16.41 -3.72
C HIS A 154 14.68 -17.44 -2.99
#